data_AF-A0A2H0DZ67-F1
#
_entry.id   AF-A0A2H0DZ67-F1
#
_cell.length_a   1.000
_cell.length_b   1.000
_cell.length_c   1.000
_cell.angle_alpha   90.00
_cell.angle_beta   90.00
_cell.angle_gamma   90.00
#
_symmetry.space_group_name_H-M   'P 1'
#
loop_
_entity.id
_entity.type
_entity.pdbx_description
1 polymer ?
#
loop_
_entity_poly.entity_id
_entity_poly.type
_entity_poly.pdbx_seq_one_letter_code
_entity_poly.pdbx_strand_id
1 'polypeptide(L)'
;MSIFISLFFILAGFIIGIGAVTVIDIHGLLGRKSAYWTEATIRTHKVTKPLIWLGTLLAWVGGVFFYKNINGFSFYSGLHFILGVILVLNGLFLSFKVSPFLLKQEKEGREKELLPKSLQNKIMFSFLASFLGWWVSVLLFVQVIVLLISR
;
A
#
# COMPACT_ATOMS: atom_id res chain seq x y z
N MET A 1 17.88 -0.52 -17.00
CA MET A 1 16.74 0.41 -17.08
C MET A 1 17.28 1.82 -16.93
N SER A 2 16.96 2.73 -17.87
CA SER A 2 17.43 4.12 -17.81
C SER A 2 16.80 4.88 -16.65
N ILE A 3 17.38 6.03 -16.28
CA ILE A 3 16.86 6.87 -15.18
C ILE A 3 15.43 7.35 -15.43
N PHE A 4 15.11 7.69 -16.68
CA PHE A 4 13.76 8.10 -17.09
C PHE A 4 12.75 6.98 -16.86
N ILE A 5 13.07 5.76 -17.31
CA ILE A 5 12.17 4.61 -17.17
C ILE A 5 12.02 4.23 -15.69
N SER A 6 13.11 4.27 -14.91
CA SER A 6 13.03 3.96 -13.47
C SER A 6 12.20 4.99 -12.70
N LEU A 7 12.35 6.28 -13.02
CA LEU A 7 11.52 7.35 -12.47
C LEU A 7 10.04 7.16 -12.82
N PHE A 8 9.75 6.86 -14.09
CA PHE A 8 8.39 6.56 -14.54
C PHE A 8 7.77 5.40 -13.74
N PHE A 9 8.52 4.33 -13.51
CA PHE A 9 8.05 3.16 -12.75
C PHE A 9 7.71 3.53 -11.29
N ILE A 10 8.56 4.33 -10.63
CA ILE A 10 8.28 4.80 -9.26
C ILE A 10 6.99 5.61 -9.21
N LEU A 11 6.86 6.60 -10.11
CA LEU A 11 5.71 7.50 -10.13
C LEU A 11 4.42 6.76 -10.49
N ALA A 12 4.45 5.88 -11.49
CA ALA A 12 3.32 5.01 -11.83
C ALA A 12 2.95 4.10 -10.65
N GLY A 13 3.96 3.57 -9.94
CA GLY A 13 3.79 2.79 -8.73
C GLY A 13 3.06 3.56 -7.63
N PHE A 14 3.44 4.82 -7.39
CA PHE A 14 2.75 5.70 -6.44
C PHE A 14 1.33 6.03 -6.88
N ILE A 15 1.11 6.42 -8.14
CA ILE A 15 -0.23 6.76 -8.65
C ILE A 15 -1.20 5.58 -8.47
N ILE A 16 -0.79 4.39 -8.91
CA ILE A 16 -1.63 3.19 -8.86
C ILE A 16 -1.78 2.70 -7.41
N GLY A 17 -0.66 2.58 -6.69
CA GLY A 17 -0.61 2.03 -5.34
C GLY A 17 -1.32 2.91 -4.32
N ILE A 18 -0.95 4.19 -4.23
CA ILE A 18 -1.52 5.14 -3.26
C ILE A 18 -2.98 5.40 -3.55
N GLY A 19 -3.36 5.51 -4.83
CA GLY A 19 -4.76 5.65 -5.21
C GLY A 19 -5.61 4.48 -4.68
N ALA A 20 -5.15 3.25 -4.90
CA ALA A 20 -5.85 2.06 -4.43
C ALA A 20 -5.85 1.93 -2.89
N VAL A 21 -4.72 2.20 -2.22
CA VAL A 21 -4.59 2.17 -0.76
C VAL A 21 -5.51 3.18 -0.10
N THR A 22 -5.52 4.41 -0.60
CA THR A 22 -6.36 5.49 -0.05
C THR A 22 -7.83 5.10 -0.09
N VAL A 23 -8.30 4.58 -1.22
CA VAL A 23 -9.69 4.15 -1.37
C VAL A 23 -10.02 3.02 -0.40
N ILE A 24 -9.20 1.95 -0.36
CA ILE A 24 -9.53 0.78 0.46
C ILE A 24 -9.39 1.03 1.96
N ASP A 25 -8.41 1.83 2.40
CA ASP A 25 -8.18 2.12 3.81
C ASP A 25 -9.31 3.00 4.37
N ILE A 26 -9.81 3.97 3.59
CA ILE A 26 -10.99 4.76 3.97
C ILE A 26 -12.23 3.87 4.08
N HIS A 27 -12.48 3.02 3.08
CA HIS A 27 -13.61 2.07 3.13
C HIS A 27 -13.51 1.16 4.34
N GLY A 28 -12.32 0.62 4.59
CA GLY A 28 -12.07 -0.28 5.70
C GLY A 28 -12.21 0.39 7.07
N LEU A 29 -11.83 1.67 7.21
CA LEU A 29 -12.08 2.44 8.42
C LEU A 29 -13.58 2.63 8.69
N LEU A 30 -14.36 2.98 7.66
CA LEU A 30 -15.81 3.14 7.75
C LEU A 30 -16.51 1.79 8.01
N GLY A 31 -16.03 0.71 7.38
CA GLY A 31 -16.55 -0.65 7.45
C GLY A 31 -16.46 -1.29 8.83
N ARG A 32 -15.73 -0.69 9.78
CA ARG A 32 -15.68 -1.16 11.17
C ARG A 32 -16.99 -0.93 11.93
N LYS A 33 -17.74 0.10 11.55
CA LYS A 33 -18.92 0.58 12.29
C LYS A 33 -20.21 0.46 11.47
N SER A 34 -20.14 -0.03 10.23
CA SER A 34 -21.28 -0.05 9.33
C SER A 34 -21.23 -1.26 8.41
N ALA A 35 -22.28 -2.06 8.43
CA ALA A 35 -22.46 -3.21 7.56
C ALA A 35 -22.40 -2.84 6.07
N TYR A 36 -22.99 -1.69 5.69
CA TYR A 36 -22.91 -1.16 4.32
C TYR A 36 -21.46 -0.95 3.89
N TRP A 37 -20.66 -0.29 4.74
CA TRP A 37 -19.26 -0.03 4.44
C TRP A 37 -18.40 -1.30 4.54
N THR A 38 -18.77 -2.29 5.37
CA THR A 38 -18.13 -3.61 5.39
C THR A 38 -18.30 -4.29 4.03
N GLU A 39 -19.52 -4.38 3.53
CA GLU A 39 -19.83 -4.99 2.24
C GLU A 39 -19.15 -4.24 1.09
N ALA A 40 -19.21 -2.90 1.10
CA ALA A 40 -18.51 -2.06 0.12
C ALA A 40 -16.99 -2.31 0.15
N THR A 41 -16.39 -2.46 1.33
CA THR A 41 -14.97 -2.82 1.47
C THR A 41 -14.68 -4.18 0.84
N ILE A 42 -15.53 -5.19 1.10
CA ILE A 42 -15.37 -6.55 0.53
C ILE A 42 -15.47 -6.52 -1.00
N ARG A 43 -16.33 -5.69 -1.58
CA ARG A 43 -16.42 -5.59 -3.04
C ARG A 43 -15.21 -4.84 -3.62
N THR A 44 -14.87 -3.70 -3.04
CA THR A 44 -13.77 -2.83 -3.48
C THR A 44 -12.39 -3.49 -3.34
N HIS A 45 -12.18 -4.33 -2.31
CA HIS A 45 -10.88 -5.00 -2.10
C HIS A 45 -10.48 -5.93 -3.26
N LYS A 46 -11.46 -6.50 -3.99
CA LYS A 46 -11.19 -7.41 -5.12
C LYS A 46 -10.47 -6.71 -6.28
N VAL A 47 -10.74 -5.42 -6.47
CA VAL A 47 -10.12 -4.59 -7.51
C VAL A 47 -8.89 -3.87 -6.96
N THR A 48 -9.00 -3.28 -5.76
CA THR A 48 -7.90 -2.50 -5.19
C THR A 48 -6.71 -3.37 -4.81
N LYS A 49 -6.89 -4.60 -4.30
CA LYS A 49 -5.76 -5.48 -3.93
C LYS A 49 -4.79 -5.75 -5.10
N PRO A 50 -5.24 -6.17 -6.30
CA PRO A 50 -4.37 -6.27 -7.48
C PRO A 50 -3.66 -4.96 -7.83
N LEU A 51 -4.35 -3.82 -7.75
CA LEU A 51 -3.77 -2.51 -8.03
C LEU A 51 -2.70 -2.12 -7.01
N ILE A 52 -2.91 -2.40 -5.71
CA ILE A 52 -1.91 -2.18 -4.66
C ILE A 52 -0.66 -3.01 -4.94
N TRP A 53 -0.81 -4.29 -5.29
CA TRP A 53 0.32 -5.15 -5.63
C TRP A 53 1.05 -4.69 -6.89
N LEU A 54 0.33 -4.27 -7.93
CA LEU A 54 0.92 -3.71 -9.14
C LEU A 54 1.68 -2.42 -8.84
N GLY A 55 1.07 -1.49 -8.09
CA GLY A 55 1.70 -0.24 -7.68
C GLY A 55 2.95 -0.48 -6.83
N THR A 56 2.88 -1.44 -5.90
CA THR A 56 4.02 -1.85 -5.06
C THR A 56 5.15 -2.40 -5.92
N LEU A 57 4.84 -3.31 -6.85
CA LEU A 57 5.84 -3.91 -7.74
C LEU A 57 6.53 -2.85 -8.60
N LEU A 58 5.76 -1.94 -9.20
CA LEU A 58 6.30 -0.84 -10.01
C LEU A 58 7.18 0.09 -9.17
N ALA A 59 6.73 0.47 -7.98
CA ALA A 59 7.52 1.30 -7.06
C ALA A 59 8.82 0.62 -6.63
N TRP A 60 8.78 -0.68 -6.35
CA TRP A 60 9.96 -1.47 -5.99
C TRP A 60 10.96 -1.60 -7.13
N VAL A 61 10.50 -2.02 -8.31
CA VAL A 61 11.35 -2.16 -9.49
C VAL A 61 11.93 -0.78 -9.88
N GLY A 62 11.07 0.24 -9.95
CA GLY A 62 11.50 1.60 -10.20
C GLY A 62 12.54 2.07 -9.19
N GLY A 63 12.29 1.86 -7.90
CA GLY A 63 13.16 2.23 -6.78
C GLY A 63 14.56 1.62 -6.88
N VAL A 64 14.64 0.30 -7.04
CA VAL A 64 15.90 -0.43 -7.15
C VAL A 64 16.77 0.12 -8.28
N PHE A 65 16.19 0.32 -9.47
CA PHE A 65 16.94 0.83 -10.62
C PHE A 65 17.24 2.33 -10.52
N PHE A 66 16.32 3.13 -9.97
CA PHE A 66 16.51 4.56 -9.80
C PHE A 66 17.67 4.85 -8.83
N TYR A 67 17.65 4.24 -7.63
CA TYR A 67 18.72 4.44 -6.64
C TYR A 67 20.07 3.89 -7.10
N LYS A 68 20.06 2.82 -7.91
CA LYS A 68 21.28 2.34 -8.56
C LYS A 68 21.85 3.37 -9.55
N ASN A 69 21.00 4.02 -10.34
CA ASN A 69 21.42 4.96 -11.38
C ASN A 69 21.94 6.29 -10.82
N ILE A 70 21.50 6.73 -9.64
CA ILE A 70 21.94 8.00 -9.01
C ILE A 70 23.15 7.84 -8.08
N ASN A 71 23.93 6.76 -8.26
CA ASN A 71 25.16 6.45 -7.50
C ASN A 71 24.99 6.40 -5.97
N GLY A 72 23.98 5.65 -5.51
CA GLY A 72 24.10 4.92 -4.25
C GLY A 72 23.10 5.26 -3.15
N PHE A 73 23.08 4.37 -2.17
CA PHE A 73 22.24 4.42 -0.97
C PHE A 73 22.59 5.64 -0.11
N SER A 74 21.78 6.68 -0.20
CA SER A 74 21.68 7.71 0.83
C SER A 74 20.92 7.17 2.06
N PHE A 75 21.02 7.88 3.19
CA PHE A 75 20.19 7.62 4.36
C PHE A 75 18.70 7.52 4.00
N TYR A 76 18.21 8.43 3.14
CA TYR A 76 16.80 8.47 2.71
C TYR A 76 16.40 7.28 1.85
N SER A 77 17.23 6.84 0.91
CA SER A 77 16.95 5.61 0.14
C SER A 77 17.00 4.36 1.02
N GLY A 78 17.83 4.36 2.08
CA GLY A 78 17.85 3.32 3.10
C GLY A 78 16.54 3.23 3.86
N LEU A 79 16.05 4.36 4.39
CA LEU A 79 14.74 4.45 5.03
C LEU A 79 13.61 4.04 4.08
N HIS A 80 13.69 4.47 2.82
CA HIS A 80 12.67 4.15 1.82
C HIS A 80 12.62 2.64 1.53
N PHE A 81 13.76 1.97 1.44
CA PHE A 81 13.82 0.51 1.29
C PHE A 81 13.20 -0.21 2.50
N ILE A 82 13.58 0.17 3.72
CA ILE A 82 13.04 -0.41 4.95
C ILE A 82 11.52 -0.23 5.02
N LEU A 83 11.03 0.96 4.71
CA LEU A 83 9.61 1.26 4.66
C LEU A 83 8.88 0.43 3.60
N GLY A 84 9.49 0.26 2.42
CA GLY A 84 8.98 -0.63 1.38
C GLY A 84 8.82 -2.07 1.85
N VAL A 85 9.77 -2.59 2.63
CA VAL A 85 9.67 -3.95 3.22
C VAL A 85 8.53 -4.03 4.22
N ILE A 86 8.40 -3.04 5.10
CA ILE A 86 7.31 -2.96 6.08
C ILE A 86 5.94 -2.96 5.37
N LEU A 87 5.79 -2.16 4.31
CA LEU A 87 4.56 -2.08 3.51
C LEU A 87 4.25 -3.42 2.81
N VAL A 88 5.24 -4.10 2.26
CA VAL A 88 5.06 -5.44 1.66
C VAL A 88 4.60 -6.45 2.72
N LEU A 89 5.23 -6.49 3.88
CA LEU A 89 4.83 -7.39 4.98
C LEU A 89 3.40 -7.10 5.45
N ASN A 90 3.02 -5.83 5.56
CA ASN A 90 1.65 -5.42 5.86
C ASN A 90 0.66 -5.89 4.78
N GLY A 91 1.03 -5.72 3.50
CA GLY A 91 0.25 -6.19 2.35
C GLY A 91 0.08 -7.72 2.32
N LEU A 92 1.10 -8.48 2.71
CA LEU A 92 1.03 -9.93 2.87
C LEU A 92 0.06 -10.33 3.99
N PHE A 93 0.12 -9.67 5.15
CA PHE A 93 -0.82 -9.89 6.24
C PHE A 93 -2.28 -9.66 5.79
N LEU A 94 -2.55 -8.54 5.12
CA LEU A 94 -3.88 -8.24 4.58
C LEU A 94 -4.31 -9.27 3.51
N SER A 95 -3.39 -9.66 2.64
CA SER A 95 -3.67 -10.55 1.51
C SER A 95 -3.93 -12.00 1.90
N PHE A 96 -3.23 -12.51 2.91
CA PHE A 96 -3.25 -13.93 3.26
C PHE A 96 -3.99 -14.23 4.56
N LYS A 97 -4.28 -13.23 5.39
CA LYS A 97 -5.04 -13.42 6.64
C LYS A 97 -6.39 -12.74 6.62
N VAL A 98 -6.45 -11.48 6.20
CA VAL A 98 -7.71 -10.69 6.23
C VAL A 98 -8.58 -11.00 5.01
N SER A 99 -8.01 -10.95 3.81
CA SER A 99 -8.76 -11.18 2.56
C SER A 99 -9.45 -12.56 2.51
N PRO A 100 -8.82 -13.69 2.88
CA PRO A 100 -9.51 -14.99 2.91
C PRO A 100 -10.65 -15.04 3.91
N PHE A 101 -10.52 -14.39 5.07
CA PHE A 101 -11.59 -14.30 6.06
C PHE A 101 -12.81 -13.55 5.51
N LEU A 102 -12.58 -12.39 4.89
CA LEU A 102 -13.64 -11.59 4.27
C LEU A 102 -14.36 -12.33 3.15
N LEU A 103 -13.61 -13.01 2.27
CA LEU A 103 -14.17 -13.81 1.18
C LEU A 103 -14.95 -15.01 1.69
N LYS A 104 -14.54 -15.60 2.82
CA LYS A 104 -15.30 -16.68 3.46
C LYS A 104 -16.65 -16.17 3.98
N GLN A 105 -16.66 -15.01 4.66
CA GLN A 105 -17.92 -14.40 5.11
C GLN A 105 -18.87 -14.10 3.95
N GLU A 106 -18.36 -13.54 2.85
CA GLU A 106 -19.16 -13.27 1.65
C GLU A 106 -19.75 -14.56 1.05
N LYS A 107 -18.97 -15.64 0.95
CA LYS A 107 -19.47 -16.94 0.45
C LYS A 107 -20.57 -17.54 1.33
N GLU A 108 -20.56 -17.22 2.62
CA GLU A 108 -21.53 -17.70 3.60
C GLU A 108 -22.75 -16.76 3.73
N GLY A 109 -22.82 -15.67 2.96
CA GLY A 109 -23.91 -14.68 3.05
C GLY A 109 -23.82 -13.79 4.30
N ARG A 110 -22.62 -13.71 4.91
CA ARG A 110 -22.34 -13.00 6.16
C ARG A 110 -21.55 -11.71 5.95
N GLU A 111 -21.56 -11.16 4.74
CA GLU A 111 -20.83 -9.93 4.37
C GLU A 111 -21.29 -8.68 5.12
N LYS A 112 -22.50 -8.71 5.70
CA LYS A 112 -23.07 -7.64 6.54
C LYS A 112 -22.70 -7.75 8.02
N GLU A 113 -22.10 -8.88 8.44
CA GLU A 113 -21.64 -9.04 9.81
C GLU A 113 -20.40 -8.20 10.05
N LEU A 114 -20.39 -7.46 11.16
CA LEU A 114 -19.20 -6.75 11.58
C LEU A 114 -18.09 -7.73 11.96
N LEU A 115 -16.85 -7.36 11.61
CA LEU A 115 -15.68 -8.15 11.98
C LEU A 115 -15.54 -8.26 13.50
N PRO A 116 -14.98 -9.37 14.03
CA PRO A 116 -14.65 -9.48 15.44
C PRO A 116 -13.78 -8.29 15.89
N LYS A 117 -14.04 -7.71 17.08
CA LYS A 117 -13.31 -6.53 17.59
C LYS A 117 -11.79 -6.69 17.56
N SER A 118 -11.29 -7.88 17.86
CA SER A 118 -9.86 -8.19 17.83
C SER A 118 -9.26 -8.11 16.42
N LEU A 119 -10.04 -8.45 15.39
CA LEU A 119 -9.63 -8.36 13.99
C LEU A 119 -9.77 -6.93 13.48
N GLN A 120 -10.83 -6.21 13.87
CA GLN A 120 -11.00 -4.79 13.55
C GLN A 120 -9.80 -3.93 13.99
N ASN A 121 -9.29 -4.16 15.20
CA ASN A 121 -8.16 -3.37 15.71
C ASN A 121 -6.88 -3.64 14.92
N LYS A 122 -6.62 -4.90 14.56
CA LYS A 122 -5.46 -5.28 13.73
C LYS A 122 -5.55 -4.70 12.33
N ILE A 123 -6.74 -4.74 11.74
CA ILE A 123 -7.03 -4.17 10.42
C ILE A 123 -6.89 -2.64 10.44
N MET A 124 -7.43 -1.97 11.46
CA MET A 124 -7.28 -0.52 11.62
C MET A 124 -5.81 -0.11 11.68
N PHE A 125 -5.02 -0.78 12.52
CA PHE A 125 -3.60 -0.50 12.62
C PHE A 125 -2.88 -0.74 11.29
N SER A 126 -3.22 -1.84 10.60
CA SER A 126 -2.69 -2.17 9.29
C SER A 126 -3.02 -1.10 8.24
N PHE A 127 -4.25 -0.57 8.21
CA PHE A 127 -4.68 0.49 7.31
C PHE A 127 -4.03 1.83 7.61
N LEU A 128 -3.90 2.22 8.88
CA LEU A 128 -3.18 3.43 9.25
C LEU A 128 -1.70 3.32 8.89
N ALA A 129 -1.08 2.16 9.13
CA ALA A 129 0.30 1.90 8.77
C ALA A 129 0.52 1.92 7.25
N SER A 130 -0.38 1.33 6.44
CA SER A 130 -0.29 1.42 4.98
C SER A 130 -0.47 2.84 4.50
N PHE A 131 -1.55 3.52 4.90
CA PHE A 131 -1.84 4.87 4.47
C PHE A 131 -0.68 5.81 4.76
N LEU A 132 -0.21 5.85 6.01
CA LEU A 132 0.92 6.69 6.39
C LEU A 132 2.22 6.24 5.72
N GLY A 133 2.48 4.94 5.65
CA GLY A 133 3.71 4.42 5.05
C GLY A 133 3.83 4.76 3.57
N TRP A 134 2.74 4.72 2.80
CA TRP A 134 2.74 5.14 1.40
C TRP A 134 3.01 6.64 1.24
N TRP A 135 2.39 7.49 2.05
CA TRP A 135 2.65 8.93 2.00
C TRP A 135 4.07 9.29 2.47
N VAL A 136 4.58 8.63 3.50
CA VAL A 136 5.98 8.79 3.94
C VAL A 136 6.95 8.31 2.85
N SER A 137 6.62 7.23 2.13
CA SER A 137 7.41 6.76 0.99
C SER A 137 7.50 7.81 -0.14
N VAL A 138 6.40 8.52 -0.44
CA VAL A 138 6.41 9.66 -1.36
C VAL A 138 7.30 10.78 -0.83
N LEU A 139 7.16 11.16 0.44
CA LEU A 139 7.97 12.22 1.03
C LEU A 139 9.47 11.90 0.99
N LEU A 140 9.86 10.66 1.32
CA LEU A 140 11.24 10.20 1.21
C LEU A 140 11.73 10.25 -0.23
N PHE A 141 10.90 9.87 -1.21
CA PHE A 141 11.26 9.98 -2.62
C PHE A 141 11.48 11.42 -3.06
N VAL A 142 10.57 12.33 -2.70
CA VAL A 142 10.70 13.77 -2.98
C VAL A 142 11.98 14.31 -2.36
N GLN A 143 12.30 13.93 -1.12
CA GLN A 143 13.55 14.34 -0.48
C GLN A 143 14.79 13.90 -1.26
N VAL A 144 14.80 12.67 -1.79
CA VAL A 144 15.92 12.20 -2.65
C VAL A 144 16.00 13.03 -3.93
N ILE A 145 14.86 13.34 -4.58
CA ILE A 145 14.84 14.16 -5.79
C ILE A 145 15.37 15.57 -5.53
N VAL A 146 14.95 16.22 -4.44
CA VAL A 146 15.42 17.55 -4.05
C VAL A 146 16.94 17.55 -3.83
N LEU A 147 17.46 16.55 -3.12
CA LEU A 147 18.90 16.40 -2.89
C LEU A 147 19.69 16.14 -4.18
N LEU A 148 19.09 15.44 -5.14
CA LEU A 148 19.72 15.18 -6.44
C LEU A 148 19.81 16.46 -7.29
N ILE A 149 18.76 17.29 -7.29
CA ILE A 149 18.71 18.55 -8.05
C ILE A 149 19.59 19.64 -7.42
N SER A 150 19.80 19.59 -6.11
CA SER A 150 20.60 20.57 -5.37
C SER A 150 22.11 20.33 -5.44
N ARG A 151 22.57 19.27 -6.12
CA ARG A 151 23.98 18.95 -6.37
C ARG A 151 24.42 19.45 -7.73
#